data_AF-A0AA88E5H1-F1
#
_entry.id   AF-A0AA88E5H1-F1
#
_cell.length_a   1.000
_cell.length_b   1.000
_cell.length_c   1.000
_cell.angle_alpha   90.00
_cell.angle_beta   90.00
_cell.angle_gamma   90.00
#
_symmetry.space_group_name_H-M   'P 1'
#
loop_
_entity.id
_entity.type
_entity.pdbx_description
1 polymer ?
#
loop_
_entity_poly.entity_id
_entity_poly.type
_entity_poly.pdbx_seq_one_letter_code
_entity_poly.pdbx_strand_id
1 'polypeptide(L)'
;MSTLPSLSYLNLSFNNLSGRIPKGNQLQTLENPTSIYAGDVQLCGDPLPKKCPGDDDSAQPPTSNGHGDEDQEEDKKEKMLFYFIILAGYATGL
;
A
#
# COMPACT_ATOMS: atom_id res chain seq x y z
N MET A 1 2.73 17.90 16.02
CA MET A 1 3.07 16.66 16.74
C MET A 1 1.82 16.16 17.42
N SER A 2 1.47 14.88 17.25
CA SER A 2 0.26 14.29 17.86
C SER A 2 0.67 13.39 19.02
N THR A 3 0.28 13.77 20.23
CA THR A 3 0.63 13.08 21.48
C THR A 3 -0.65 12.72 22.23
N LEU A 4 -0.86 11.43 22.52
CA LEU A 4 -2.09 10.90 23.11
C LEU A 4 -1.74 10.13 24.40
N PRO A 5 -1.32 10.83 25.48
CA PRO A 5 -0.55 10.28 26.61
C PRO A 5 -1.25 9.22 27.48
N SER A 6 -2.43 8.75 27.09
CA SER A 6 -3.20 7.69 27.74
C SER A 6 -3.79 6.67 26.74
N LEU A 7 -3.27 6.59 25.52
CA LEU A 7 -3.72 5.65 24.49
C LEU A 7 -3.15 4.24 24.76
N SER A 8 -3.92 3.40 25.45
CA SER A 8 -3.52 2.00 25.75
C SER A 8 -3.89 0.99 24.65
N TYR A 9 -4.89 1.29 23.82
CA TYR A 9 -5.35 0.43 22.74
C TYR A 9 -5.75 1.28 21.53
N LEU A 10 -5.45 0.77 20.34
CA LEU A 10 -5.86 1.32 19.06
C LEU A 10 -6.06 0.16 18.09
N ASN A 11 -7.06 0.27 17.22
CA ASN A 11 -7.25 -0.63 16.10
C ASN A 11 -7.65 0.21 14.89
N LEU A 12 -6.89 0.11 13.81
CA LEU A 12 -7.15 0.78 12.54
C LEU A 12 -7.36 -0.24 11.40
N SER A 13 -7.41 -1.54 11.71
CA SER A 13 -7.45 -2.61 10.72
C SER A 13 -8.72 -2.60 9.87
N PHE A 14 -8.60 -3.13 8.65
CA PHE A 14 -9.66 -3.23 7.65
C PHE A 14 -10.30 -1.88 7.29
N ASN A 15 -9.52 -0.81 7.34
CA ASN A 15 -9.90 0.49 6.78
C ASN A 15 -9.40 0.61 5.32
N ASN A 16 -9.40 1.83 4.79
CA ASN A 16 -8.86 2.17 3.48
C ASN A 16 -7.75 3.23 3.62
N LEU A 17 -6.81 2.98 4.55
CA LEU A 17 -5.66 3.85 4.80
C LEU A 17 -4.55 3.63 3.77
N SER A 18 -3.84 4.69 3.43
CA SER A 18 -2.81 4.67 2.38
C SER A 18 -1.61 5.56 2.72
N GLY A 19 -0.44 5.22 2.15
CA GLY A 19 0.81 5.97 2.30
C GLY A 19 1.70 5.50 3.45
N ARG A 20 2.65 6.35 3.85
CA ARG A 20 3.70 6.01 4.83
C ARG A 20 3.18 6.12 6.27
N ILE A 21 3.35 5.05 7.05
CA ILE A 21 3.09 5.05 8.51
C ILE A 21 4.01 6.09 9.18
N PRO A 22 3.47 7.04 9.99
CA PRO A 22 4.30 8.10 10.57
C PRO A 22 5.27 7.55 11.63
N LYS A 23 6.58 7.72 11.39
CA LYS A 23 7.65 7.31 12.32
C LYS A 23 7.79 8.31 13.48
N GLY A 24 8.15 7.82 14.67
CA GLY A 24 8.52 8.64 15.84
C GLY A 24 7.34 9.16 16.69
N ASN A 25 6.28 8.38 16.87
CA ASN A 25 5.12 8.74 17.70
C ASN A 25 4.68 7.59 18.63
N GLN A 26 3.70 7.85 19.49
CA GLN A 26 3.17 6.84 20.42
C GLN A 26 2.44 5.68 19.73
N LEU A 27 2.03 5.81 18.46
CA LEU A 27 1.38 4.73 17.71
C LEU A 27 2.35 3.58 17.40
N GLN A 28 3.66 3.86 17.37
CA GLN A 28 4.71 2.84 17.27
C GLN A 28 5.07 2.19 18.61
N THR A 29 4.58 2.72 19.74
CA THR A 29 4.78 2.14 21.09
C THR A 29 3.59 1.35 21.61
N LEU A 30 2.53 1.19 20.82
CA LEU A 30 1.40 0.31 21.16
C LEU A 30 1.74 -1.16 20.90
N GLU A 31 1.12 -2.06 21.66
CA GLU A 31 1.29 -3.50 21.50
C GLU A 31 0.73 -4.00 20.16
N ASN A 32 1.37 -5.03 19.59
CA ASN A 32 0.99 -5.66 18.32
C ASN A 32 0.81 -4.66 17.14
N PRO A 33 1.76 -3.74 16.90
CA PRO A 33 1.51 -2.60 16.02
C PRO A 33 1.28 -3.02 14.55
N THR A 34 1.73 -4.20 14.12
CA THR A 34 1.41 -4.78 12.80
C THR A 34 -0.06 -5.19 12.67
N SER A 35 -0.74 -5.66 13.73
CA SER A 35 -2.18 -5.98 13.66
C SER A 35 -3.07 -4.75 13.68
N ILE A 36 -2.58 -3.62 14.23
CA ILE A 36 -3.29 -2.34 14.22
C ILE A 36 -3.56 -1.87 12.77
N TYR A 37 -2.69 -2.21 11.82
CA TYR A 37 -2.78 -1.82 10.40
C TYR A 37 -3.10 -3.01 9.47
N ALA A 38 -3.67 -4.11 9.99
CA ALA A 38 -3.97 -5.29 9.19
C ALA A 38 -5.09 -5.01 8.15
N GLY A 39 -4.92 -5.44 6.90
CA GLY A 39 -5.91 -5.26 5.83
C GLY A 39 -5.78 -3.94 5.05
N ASP A 40 -5.10 -2.92 5.59
CA ASP A 40 -4.86 -1.64 4.92
C ASP A 40 -3.73 -1.75 3.88
N VAL A 41 -4.01 -2.45 2.76
CA VAL A 41 -3.02 -2.85 1.74
C VAL A 41 -2.25 -1.68 1.08
N GLN A 42 -2.75 -0.45 1.19
CA GLN A 42 -2.10 0.75 0.62
C GLN A 42 -1.11 1.43 1.57
N LEU A 43 -0.96 0.95 2.82
CA LEU A 43 0.06 1.44 3.75
C LEU A 43 1.46 0.88 3.45
N CYS A 44 2.49 1.59 3.93
CA CYS A 44 3.89 1.16 3.88
C CYS A 44 4.72 1.74 5.05
N GLY A 45 5.89 1.16 5.30
CA GLY A 45 6.83 1.55 6.35
C GLY A 45 6.60 0.86 7.69
N ASP A 46 7.57 0.99 8.60
CA ASP A 46 7.59 0.29 9.89
C ASP A 46 6.31 0.59 10.72
N PRO A 47 5.55 -0.43 11.19
CA PRO A 47 5.95 -1.84 11.41
C PRO A 47 5.56 -2.83 10.29
N LEU A 48 5.09 -2.37 9.13
CA LEU A 48 4.72 -3.27 8.03
C LEU A 48 5.98 -3.77 7.29
N PRO A 49 5.98 -5.02 6.79
CA PRO A 49 7.09 -5.55 5.97
C PRO A 49 7.21 -4.85 4.61
N LYS A 50 6.15 -4.18 4.16
CA LYS A 50 6.09 -3.38 2.94
C LYS A 50 6.81 -2.04 3.14
N LYS A 51 8.07 -1.93 2.69
CA LYS A 51 8.80 -0.64 2.62
C LYS A 51 8.04 0.40 1.79
N CYS A 52 8.26 1.68 2.07
CA CYS A 52 7.85 2.75 1.16
C CYS A 52 8.94 3.06 0.13
N PRO A 53 8.60 3.71 -1.00
CA PRO A 53 9.59 4.35 -1.86
C PRO A 53 10.49 5.30 -1.05
N GLY A 54 11.81 5.17 -1.21
CA GLY A 54 12.78 5.95 -0.44
C GLY A 54 12.94 5.52 1.03
N ASP A 55 12.86 4.22 1.33
CA ASP A 55 13.42 3.58 2.55
C ASP A 55 14.74 2.80 2.24
N ASP A 56 15.39 3.10 1.11
CA ASP A 56 16.60 2.43 0.60
C ASP A 56 17.70 3.44 0.19
N ASP A 57 18.32 4.08 1.17
CA ASP A 57 19.51 4.94 0.98
C ASP A 57 20.80 4.11 0.79
N SER A 58 20.87 3.31 -0.29
CA SER A 58 22.15 2.84 -0.82
C SER A 58 22.07 2.35 -2.29
N ALA A 59 23.01 2.84 -3.11
CA ALA A 59 23.41 2.31 -4.42
C ALA A 59 22.40 2.37 -5.62
N GLN A 60 22.28 3.59 -6.18
CA GLN A 60 22.37 3.84 -7.64
C GLN A 60 21.08 3.62 -8.50
N PRO A 61 21.14 3.78 -9.84
CA PRO A 61 20.53 4.90 -10.58
C PRO A 61 19.11 4.63 -11.13
N PRO A 62 18.38 5.65 -11.63
CA PRO A 62 16.97 5.51 -12.00
C PRO A 62 16.76 4.81 -13.36
N THR A 63 16.59 3.49 -13.34
CA THR A 63 16.04 2.70 -14.45
C THR A 63 15.14 1.54 -13.97
N SER A 64 13.92 1.51 -14.51
CA SER A 64 12.97 0.40 -14.70
C SER A 64 13.10 -0.94 -13.95
N ASN A 65 11.93 -1.46 -13.55
CA ASN A 65 11.60 -2.86 -13.24
C ASN A 65 12.04 -3.40 -11.86
N GLY A 66 11.10 -3.45 -10.92
CA GLY A 66 11.19 -4.21 -9.66
C GLY A 66 9.90 -5.02 -9.45
N HIS A 67 10.01 -6.35 -9.44
CA HIS A 67 8.92 -7.27 -9.76
C HIS A 67 8.08 -7.70 -8.55
N GLY A 68 7.10 -6.88 -8.17
CA GLY A 68 5.95 -7.31 -7.35
C GLY A 68 4.87 -7.91 -8.25
N ASP A 69 5.14 -9.07 -8.82
CA ASP A 69 4.43 -9.51 -10.02
C ASP A 69 2.98 -9.99 -9.76
N GLU A 70 2.67 -10.63 -8.61
CA GLU A 70 1.32 -11.17 -8.33
C GLU A 70 0.23 -10.09 -8.39
N ASP A 71 0.33 -9.02 -7.58
CA ASP A 71 -0.58 -7.86 -7.63
C ASP A 71 -0.62 -7.19 -9.02
N GLN A 72 0.52 -7.22 -9.73
CA GLN A 72 0.69 -6.51 -11.00
C GLN A 72 0.22 -7.31 -12.21
N GLU A 73 0.06 -8.63 -12.11
CA GLU A 73 -0.61 -9.46 -13.12
C GLU A 73 -2.14 -9.31 -13.00
N GLU A 74 -2.66 -9.23 -11.76
CA GLU A 74 -4.08 -8.90 -11.51
C GLU A 74 -4.45 -7.53 -12.12
N ASP A 75 -3.66 -6.48 -11.87
CA ASP A 75 -3.85 -5.15 -12.47
C ASP A 75 -3.79 -5.16 -14.02
N LYS A 76 -2.87 -5.94 -14.60
CA LYS A 76 -2.72 -6.06 -16.06
C LYS A 76 -3.90 -6.78 -16.71
N LYS A 77 -4.38 -7.89 -16.12
CA LYS A 77 -5.50 -8.65 -16.69
C LYS A 77 -6.83 -7.89 -16.58
N GLU A 78 -7.06 -7.16 -15.49
CA GLU A 78 -8.22 -6.25 -15.39
C GLU A 78 -8.18 -5.17 -16.49
N LYS A 79 -7.05 -4.48 -16.65
CA LYS A 79 -6.89 -3.46 -17.71
C LYS A 79 -7.06 -4.04 -19.11
N MET A 80 -6.54 -5.25 -19.37
CA MET A 80 -6.75 -5.93 -20.65
C MET A 80 -8.24 -6.24 -20.91
N LEU A 81 -8.97 -6.70 -19.89
CA LEU A 81 -10.41 -6.96 -19.99
C LEU A 81 -11.20 -5.67 -20.25
N PHE A 82 -10.88 -4.56 -19.57
CA PHE A 82 -11.49 -3.26 -19.85
C PHE A 82 -11.25 -2.82 -21.31
N TYR A 83 -10.02 -2.91 -21.82
CA TYR A 83 -9.72 -2.58 -23.22
C TYR A 83 -10.44 -3.50 -24.22
N PHE A 84 -10.55 -4.80 -23.92
CA PHE A 84 -11.27 -5.75 -24.77
C PHE A 84 -12.78 -5.42 -24.87
N ILE A 85 -13.41 -5.07 -23.74
CA ILE A 85 -14.83 -4.65 -23.69
C ILE A 85 -15.05 -3.38 -24.51
N ILE A 86 -14.18 -2.37 -24.35
CA ILE A 86 -14.26 -1.11 -25.12
C ILE A 86 -14.13 -1.37 -26.62
N LEU A 87 -13.16 -2.19 -27.03
CA LEU A 87 -12.93 -2.53 -28.44
C LEU A 87 -14.10 -3.32 -29.05
N ALA A 88 -14.69 -4.25 -28.29
CA ALA A 88 -15.85 -5.01 -28.72
C ALA A 88 -17.11 -4.13 -28.88
N GLY A 89 -17.34 -3.17 -27.98
CA GLY A 89 -18.41 -2.18 -28.12
C GLY A 89 -18.26 -1.33 -29.39
N TYR A 90 -17.07 -0.75 -29.60
CA TYR A 90 -16.77 0.03 -30.80
C TYR A 90 -16.95 -0.78 -32.10
N ALA A 91 -16.50 -2.04 -32.12
CA ALA A 91 -16.63 -2.92 -33.28
C ALA A 91 -18.09 -3.38 -33.55
N THR A 92 -18.98 -3.31 -32.57
CA THR A 92 -20.41 -3.68 -32.70
C THR A 92 -21.34 -2.48 -32.89
N GLY A 93 -20.83 -1.25 -32.82
CA GLY A 93 -21.55 -0.03 -33.19
C GLY A 93 -22.32 0.63 -32.05
N LEU A 94 -21.69 0.75 -30.88
CA LEU A 94 -22.19 1.46 -29.69
C LEU A 94 -21.42 2.77 -29.47
#